data_AF-A0A9E2MSE2-F1
#
_entry.id   AF-A0A9E2MSE2-F1
#
_cell.length_a   1.000
_cell.length_b   1.000
_cell.length_c   1.000
_cell.angle_alpha   90.00
_cell.angle_beta   90.00
_cell.angle_gamma   90.00
#
_symmetry.space_group_name_H-M   'P 1'
#
loop_
_entity.id
_entity.type
_entity.pdbx_description
1 polymer ?
#
loop_
_entity_poly.entity_id
_entity_poly.type
_entity_poly.pdbx_seq_one_letter_code
_entity_poly.pdbx_strand_id
1 'polypeptide(L)'
;FDTPPDEKEDHPTYLGYSIGYLASAIASLPEDAVRPYRAELERLARDSEARVNAYVALRRLSVFGADAIPTLIYLIDDAQNYKADKNNRNAWQHPYLAGVQGLCHIGSEAGPAIPLIYERLDDGTIVKFASYWDMTINTLIGMGAEPDEMWPHLQTSDKNHTRERFDLEVRRARKKRDCSY
;
A
#
# COMPACT_ATOMS: atom_id res chain seq x y z
N PHE A 1 31.18 34.62 -0.15
CA PHE A 1 31.92 33.40 -0.48
C PHE A 1 30.92 32.43 -1.04
N ASP A 2 30.86 32.36 -2.37
CA ASP A 2 30.10 31.33 -3.08
C ASP A 2 30.79 30.01 -2.86
N THR A 3 30.09 29.07 -2.22
CA THR A 3 30.53 27.69 -2.11
C THR A 3 30.44 27.05 -3.50
N PRO A 4 31.48 26.35 -3.98
CA PRO A 4 31.50 25.80 -5.32
C PRO A 4 30.47 24.65 -5.47
N PRO A 5 29.98 24.38 -6.70
CA PRO A 5 28.78 23.55 -6.94
C PRO A 5 28.94 22.07 -6.55
N ASP A 6 30.19 21.62 -6.42
CA ASP A 6 30.65 20.27 -6.09
C ASP A 6 30.59 19.96 -4.58
N GLU A 7 30.42 20.96 -3.72
CA GLU A 7 30.23 20.75 -2.27
C GLU A 7 28.76 20.66 -1.83
N LYS A 8 27.82 20.54 -2.79
CA LYS A 8 26.39 20.24 -2.51
C LYS A 8 26.06 18.75 -2.56
N GLU A 9 27.05 17.88 -2.71
CA GLU A 9 26.90 16.43 -2.80
C GLU A 9 27.15 15.75 -1.45
N ASP A 10 26.25 15.92 -0.50
CA ASP A 10 25.95 14.90 0.52
C ASP A 10 24.69 15.27 1.31
N HIS A 11 23.62 15.61 0.58
CA HIS A 11 22.31 15.68 1.19
C HIS A 11 21.61 14.31 1.02
N PRO A 12 21.21 13.64 2.12
CA PRO A 12 20.40 12.41 2.08
C PRO A 12 19.12 12.54 1.24
N THR A 13 18.69 13.77 0.97
CA THR A 13 17.56 14.10 0.11
C THR A 13 17.80 13.79 -1.38
N TYR A 14 19.04 13.76 -1.88
CA TYR A 14 19.31 13.51 -3.31
C TYR A 14 19.15 12.03 -3.70
N LEU A 15 19.55 11.11 -2.83
CA LEU A 15 19.34 9.66 -3.01
C LEU A 15 17.84 9.29 -3.00
N GLY A 16 17.02 9.97 -2.21
CA GLY A 16 15.57 9.74 -2.20
C GLY A 16 14.93 10.03 -3.57
N TYR A 17 15.36 11.09 -4.26
CA TYR A 17 14.86 11.42 -5.60
C TYR A 17 15.28 10.39 -6.66
N SER A 18 16.54 9.95 -6.66
CA SER A 18 17.00 8.94 -7.62
C SER A 18 16.29 7.60 -7.42
N ILE A 19 16.05 7.20 -6.17
CA ILE A 19 15.23 6.02 -5.83
C ILE A 19 13.80 6.18 -6.34
N GLY A 20 13.18 7.36 -6.17
CA GLY A 20 11.82 7.61 -6.67
C GLY A 20 11.69 7.50 -8.19
N TYR A 21 12.67 8.00 -8.95
CA TYR A 21 12.70 7.86 -10.42
C TYR A 21 12.87 6.40 -10.85
N LEU A 22 13.82 5.69 -10.24
CA LEU A 22 14.02 4.26 -10.50
C LEU A 22 12.77 3.46 -10.15
N ALA A 23 12.11 3.80 -9.05
CA ALA A 23 10.88 3.12 -8.65
C ALA A 23 9.75 3.34 -9.65
N SER A 24 9.63 4.55 -10.22
CA SER A 24 8.66 4.85 -11.28
C SER A 24 8.95 4.08 -12.56
N ALA A 25 10.23 3.93 -12.92
CA ALA A 25 10.65 3.11 -14.05
C ALA A 25 10.28 1.62 -13.81
N ILE A 26 10.61 1.07 -12.63
CA ILE A 26 10.26 -0.30 -12.24
C ILE A 26 8.74 -0.53 -12.27
N ALA A 27 7.96 0.44 -11.77
CA ALA A 27 6.51 0.36 -11.77
C ALA A 27 5.91 0.29 -13.19
N SER A 28 6.64 0.80 -14.19
CA SER A 28 6.24 0.82 -15.60
C SER A 28 6.72 -0.41 -16.39
N LEU A 29 7.55 -1.26 -15.79
CA LEU A 29 8.05 -2.47 -16.45
C LEU A 29 6.92 -3.49 -16.66
N PRO A 30 6.94 -4.23 -17.78
CA PRO A 30 6.03 -5.34 -17.98
C PRO A 30 6.28 -6.42 -16.93
N GLU A 31 5.26 -7.23 -16.61
CA GLU A 31 5.32 -8.16 -15.49
C GLU A 31 6.44 -9.20 -15.62
N ASP A 32 6.67 -9.71 -16.83
CA ASP A 32 7.73 -10.66 -17.15
C ASP A 32 9.13 -10.11 -16.84
N ALA A 33 9.35 -8.81 -17.03
CA ALA A 33 10.59 -8.14 -16.66
C ALA A 33 10.76 -7.98 -15.14
N VAL A 34 9.67 -7.96 -14.37
CA VAL A 34 9.72 -7.86 -12.90
C VAL A 34 9.94 -9.24 -12.25
N ARG A 35 9.42 -10.31 -12.85
CA ARG A 35 9.43 -11.67 -12.26
C ARG A 35 10.80 -12.16 -11.75
N PRO A 36 11.94 -11.87 -12.38
CA PRO A 36 13.24 -12.30 -11.87
C PRO A 36 13.66 -11.62 -10.56
N TYR A 37 13.07 -10.48 -10.21
CA TYR A 37 13.56 -9.57 -9.16
C TYR A 37 12.76 -9.63 -7.85
N ARG A 38 12.17 -10.78 -7.54
CA ARG A 38 11.37 -10.96 -6.32
C ARG A 38 12.20 -10.63 -5.06
N ALA A 39 13.38 -11.24 -4.96
CA ALA A 39 14.22 -11.11 -3.77
C ALA A 39 14.68 -9.66 -3.56
N GLU A 40 14.95 -8.94 -4.65
CA GLU A 40 15.33 -7.53 -4.61
C GLU A 40 14.19 -6.64 -4.15
N LEU A 41 12.96 -6.89 -4.61
CA LEU A 41 11.76 -6.17 -4.16
C LEU A 41 11.44 -6.47 -2.69
N GLU A 42 11.60 -7.71 -2.24
CA GLU A 42 11.44 -8.07 -0.83
C GLU A 42 12.51 -7.40 0.04
N ARG A 43 13.76 -7.38 -0.39
CA ARG A 43 14.84 -6.66 0.30
C ARG A 43 14.54 -5.16 0.36
N LEU A 44 14.07 -4.58 -0.74
CA LEU A 44 13.69 -3.17 -0.82
C LEU A 44 12.54 -2.83 0.13
N ALA A 45 11.58 -3.74 0.32
CA ALA A 45 10.50 -3.58 1.30
C ALA A 45 11.01 -3.52 2.75
N ARG A 46 12.12 -4.21 3.05
CA ARG A 46 12.76 -4.27 4.38
C ARG A 46 13.72 -3.12 4.65
N ASP A 47 14.13 -2.38 3.62
CA ASP A 47 14.98 -1.19 3.77
C ASP A 47 14.14 0.01 4.23
N SER A 48 14.40 0.49 5.44
CA SER A 48 13.61 1.54 6.09
C SER A 48 13.63 2.88 5.37
N GLU A 49 14.75 3.21 4.71
CA GLU A 49 14.92 4.48 4.03
C GLU A 49 14.40 4.38 2.59
N ALA A 50 14.76 3.29 1.90
CA ALA A 50 14.41 3.12 0.50
C ALA A 50 12.91 2.83 0.29
N ARG A 51 12.25 2.10 1.20
CA ARG A 51 10.84 1.70 1.02
C ARG A 51 9.88 2.88 0.84
N VAL A 52 10.12 3.98 1.55
CA VAL A 52 9.26 5.16 1.50
C VAL A 52 9.31 5.75 0.09
N ASN A 53 10.50 5.89 -0.47
CA ASN A 53 10.68 6.47 -1.81
C ASN A 53 10.36 5.48 -2.93
N ALA A 54 10.50 4.18 -2.67
CA ALA A 54 10.29 3.12 -3.67
C ALA A 54 8.88 2.52 -3.69
N TYR A 55 7.92 3.09 -2.96
CA TYR A 55 6.61 2.47 -2.74
C TYR A 55 5.85 2.13 -4.04
N VAL A 56 5.99 2.96 -5.08
CA VAL A 56 5.37 2.68 -6.39
C VAL A 56 5.93 1.41 -7.04
N ALA A 57 7.22 1.12 -6.85
CA ALA A 57 7.82 -0.15 -7.29
C ALA A 57 7.39 -1.30 -6.39
N LEU A 58 7.27 -1.08 -5.08
CA LEU A 58 6.85 -2.13 -4.14
C LEU A 58 5.43 -2.65 -4.41
N ARG A 59 4.54 -1.86 -5.04
CA ARG A 59 3.25 -2.36 -5.55
C ARG A 59 3.39 -3.53 -6.53
N ARG A 60 4.53 -3.64 -7.23
CA ARG A 60 4.83 -4.71 -8.19
C ARG A 60 5.10 -6.06 -7.51
N LEU A 61 5.20 -6.11 -6.18
CA LEU A 61 5.12 -7.37 -5.43
C LEU A 61 3.86 -8.19 -5.79
N SER A 62 2.78 -7.52 -6.23
CA SER A 62 1.57 -8.18 -6.73
C SER A 62 1.80 -9.15 -7.90
N VAL A 63 2.86 -9.00 -8.69
CA VAL A 63 3.21 -9.90 -9.80
C VAL A 63 3.51 -11.33 -9.33
N PHE A 64 3.84 -11.50 -8.05
CA PHE A 64 4.16 -12.78 -7.43
C PHE A 64 2.95 -13.46 -6.76
N GLY A 65 1.74 -12.88 -6.89
CA GLY A 65 0.51 -13.49 -6.37
C GLY A 65 0.56 -13.73 -4.86
N ALA A 66 0.05 -14.89 -4.43
CA ALA A 66 -0.06 -15.25 -3.02
C ALA A 66 1.28 -15.24 -2.25
N ASP A 67 2.40 -15.52 -2.93
CA ASP A 67 3.73 -15.55 -2.32
C ASP A 67 4.19 -14.19 -1.77
N ALA A 68 3.65 -13.09 -2.30
CA ALA A 68 3.98 -11.74 -1.87
C ALA A 68 3.15 -11.25 -0.66
N ILE A 69 2.07 -11.96 -0.30
CA ILE A 69 1.16 -11.56 0.78
C ILE A 69 1.92 -11.23 2.09
N PRO A 70 2.87 -12.07 2.59
CA PRO A 70 3.55 -11.77 3.84
C PRO A 70 4.32 -10.44 3.81
N THR A 71 4.93 -10.11 2.67
CA THR A 71 5.68 -8.86 2.50
C THR A 71 4.75 -7.66 2.38
N LEU A 72 3.60 -7.81 1.71
CA LEU A 72 2.60 -6.74 1.61
C LEU A 72 1.93 -6.44 2.96
N ILE A 73 1.61 -7.47 3.74
CA ILE A 73 1.12 -7.32 5.12
C ILE A 73 2.16 -6.64 5.99
N TYR A 74 3.44 -7.04 5.88
CA TYR A 74 4.50 -6.36 6.60
C TYR A 74 4.57 -4.86 6.30
N LEU A 75 4.39 -4.43 5.05
CA LEU A 75 4.40 -3.01 4.70
C LEU A 75 3.24 -2.23 5.35
N ILE A 76 2.07 -2.86 5.52
CA ILE A 76 0.92 -2.27 6.23
C ILE A 76 1.22 -2.09 7.72
N ASP A 77 1.82 -3.12 8.33
CA ASP A 77 2.14 -3.12 9.76
C ASP A 77 3.26 -2.13 10.08
N ASP A 78 4.33 -2.16 9.28
CA ASP A 78 5.52 -1.34 9.47
C ASP A 78 5.24 0.16 9.26
N ALA A 79 4.27 0.51 8.41
CA ALA A 79 3.80 1.89 8.23
C ALA A 79 3.41 2.58 9.55
N GLN A 80 2.93 1.82 10.54
CA GLN A 80 2.54 2.38 11.85
C GLN A 80 3.70 3.04 12.58
N ASN A 81 4.92 2.53 12.39
CA ASN A 81 6.13 3.05 13.03
C ASN A 81 6.46 4.49 12.61
N TYR A 82 5.89 4.95 11.49
CA TYR A 82 6.15 6.27 10.91
C TYR A 82 5.03 7.28 11.17
N LYS A 83 3.91 6.88 11.79
CA LYS A 83 2.77 7.80 12.03
C LYS A 83 3.13 8.99 12.93
N ALA A 84 4.14 8.83 13.78
CA ALA A 84 4.60 9.89 14.68
C ALA A 84 5.59 10.88 14.04
N ASP A 85 6.14 10.58 12.86
CA ASP A 85 7.08 11.45 12.17
C ASP A 85 6.35 12.64 11.53
N LYS A 86 6.39 13.77 12.22
CA LYS A 86 5.75 15.02 11.76
C LYS A 86 6.51 15.68 10.60
N ASN A 87 7.76 15.32 10.38
CA ASN A 87 8.62 15.93 9.35
C ASN A 87 8.41 15.28 7.98
N ASN A 88 7.93 14.03 7.95
CA ASN A 88 7.62 13.33 6.72
C ASN A 88 6.24 12.64 6.80
N ARG A 89 5.19 13.42 6.52
CA ARG A 89 3.80 12.90 6.51
C ARG A 89 3.58 11.74 5.53
N ASN A 90 4.44 11.59 4.53
CA ASN A 90 4.35 10.52 3.52
C ASN A 90 5.04 9.23 3.99
N ALA A 91 5.87 9.27 5.04
CA ALA A 91 6.65 8.13 5.50
C ALA A 91 5.80 6.94 5.94
N TRP A 92 4.65 7.19 6.56
CA TRP A 92 3.69 6.14 6.90
C TRP A 92 2.84 5.74 5.69
N GLN A 93 2.39 6.72 4.91
CA GLN A 93 1.41 6.51 3.85
C GLN A 93 1.97 5.65 2.70
N HIS A 94 3.22 5.87 2.32
CA HIS A 94 3.85 5.18 1.19
C HIS A 94 3.92 3.64 1.36
N PRO A 95 4.57 3.09 2.41
CA PRO A 95 4.58 1.64 2.62
C PRO A 95 3.16 1.08 2.82
N TYR A 96 2.29 1.79 3.53
CA TYR A 96 0.89 1.40 3.69
C TYR A 96 0.18 1.24 2.34
N LEU A 97 0.29 2.23 1.44
CA LEU A 97 -0.31 2.20 0.12
C LEU A 97 0.29 1.10 -0.76
N ALA A 98 1.60 0.87 -0.70
CA ALA A 98 2.22 -0.24 -1.41
C ALA A 98 1.64 -1.60 -0.99
N GLY A 99 1.44 -1.80 0.32
CA GLY A 99 0.83 -3.01 0.88
C GLY A 99 -0.62 -3.20 0.42
N VAL A 100 -1.50 -2.23 0.69
CA VAL A 100 -2.94 -2.34 0.38
C VAL A 100 -3.19 -2.44 -1.13
N GLN A 101 -2.53 -1.61 -1.93
CA GLN A 101 -2.69 -1.64 -3.39
C GLN A 101 -2.10 -2.92 -3.98
N GLY A 102 -0.98 -3.42 -3.44
CA GLY A 102 -0.42 -4.71 -3.84
C GLY A 102 -1.43 -5.85 -3.63
N LEU A 103 -2.08 -5.92 -2.46
CA LEU A 103 -3.13 -6.92 -2.19
C LEU A 103 -4.33 -6.76 -3.14
N CYS A 104 -4.76 -5.51 -3.42
CA CYS A 104 -5.82 -5.24 -4.38
C CYS A 104 -5.47 -5.75 -5.79
N HIS A 105 -4.22 -5.55 -6.22
CA HIS A 105 -3.74 -6.01 -7.52
C HIS A 105 -3.65 -7.53 -7.62
N ILE A 106 -3.22 -8.22 -6.55
CA ILE A 106 -3.27 -9.68 -6.48
C ILE A 106 -4.71 -10.19 -6.66
N GLY A 107 -5.69 -9.51 -6.06
CA GLY A 107 -7.10 -9.89 -6.19
C GLY A 107 -7.42 -11.16 -5.41
N SER A 108 -8.20 -12.07 -5.99
CA SER A 108 -8.76 -13.23 -5.29
C SER A 108 -7.70 -14.19 -4.72
N GLU A 109 -6.50 -14.22 -5.30
CA GLU A 109 -5.38 -15.00 -4.76
C GLU A 109 -4.92 -14.49 -3.38
N ALA A 110 -5.23 -13.23 -3.03
CA ALA A 110 -4.99 -12.65 -1.71
C ALA A 110 -6.10 -12.96 -0.70
N GLY A 111 -7.13 -13.73 -1.06
CA GLY A 111 -8.20 -14.19 -0.16
C GLY A 111 -7.73 -14.73 1.20
N PRO A 112 -6.66 -15.54 1.29
CA PRO A 112 -6.13 -16.00 2.58
C PRO A 112 -5.70 -14.88 3.55
N ALA A 113 -5.46 -13.66 3.06
CA ALA A 113 -5.10 -12.52 3.89
C ALA A 113 -6.30 -11.74 4.45
N ILE A 114 -7.54 -12.05 4.04
CA ILE A 114 -8.74 -11.33 4.51
C ILE A 114 -8.86 -11.31 6.04
N PRO A 115 -8.70 -12.44 6.78
CA PRO A 115 -8.78 -12.41 8.24
C PRO A 115 -7.71 -11.51 8.87
N LEU A 116 -6.50 -11.49 8.31
CA LEU A 116 -5.41 -10.62 8.76
C LEU A 116 -5.74 -9.14 8.56
N ILE A 117 -6.42 -8.80 7.47
CA ILE A 117 -6.88 -7.44 7.20
C ILE A 117 -8.00 -7.03 8.18
N TYR A 118 -8.91 -7.94 8.52
CA TYR A 118 -9.94 -7.68 9.53
C TYR A 118 -9.34 -7.40 10.92
N GLU A 119 -8.36 -8.21 11.37
CA GLU A 119 -7.65 -7.96 12.62
C GLU A 119 -7.06 -6.54 12.67
N ARG A 120 -6.43 -6.10 11.58
CA ARG A 120 -5.81 -4.77 11.44
C ARG A 120 -6.81 -3.63 11.32
N LEU A 121 -8.02 -3.91 10.84
CA LEU A 121 -9.12 -2.94 10.83
C LEU A 121 -9.70 -2.74 12.22
N ASP A 122 -9.76 -3.81 13.01
CA ASP A 122 -10.28 -3.78 14.37
C ASP A 122 -9.30 -3.13 15.34
N ASP A 123 -7.99 -3.40 15.21
CA ASP A 123 -6.95 -2.80 16.05
C ASP A 123 -6.56 -1.36 15.64
N GLY A 124 -7.04 -0.89 14.48
CA GLY A 124 -6.81 0.47 13.97
C GLY A 124 -5.50 0.66 13.19
N THR A 125 -4.75 -0.41 12.93
CA THR A 125 -3.60 -0.43 12.03
C THR A 125 -4.00 0.05 10.64
N ILE A 126 -5.06 -0.52 10.05
CA ILE A 126 -5.63 -0.06 8.78
C ILE A 126 -6.59 1.08 9.06
N VAL A 127 -6.35 2.19 8.37
CA VAL A 127 -7.09 3.44 8.58
C VAL A 127 -8.43 3.42 7.85
N LYS A 128 -9.49 3.86 8.55
CA LYS A 128 -10.88 3.78 8.08
C LYS A 128 -11.50 5.15 7.78
N PHE A 129 -10.70 6.13 7.34
CA PHE A 129 -11.18 7.50 7.08
C PHE A 129 -10.94 7.91 5.62
N ALA A 130 -11.77 8.82 5.10
CA ALA A 130 -11.63 9.40 3.76
C ALA A 130 -11.42 8.32 2.66
N SER A 131 -10.55 8.58 1.68
CA SER A 131 -10.29 7.68 0.55
C SER A 131 -9.69 6.33 0.96
N TYR A 132 -9.08 6.22 2.14
CA TYR A 132 -8.58 4.94 2.64
C TYR A 132 -9.69 3.92 2.90
N TRP A 133 -10.87 4.41 3.29
CA TRP A 133 -12.03 3.55 3.53
C TRP A 133 -12.52 2.95 2.21
N ASP A 134 -12.68 3.78 1.17
CA ASP A 134 -13.08 3.34 -0.18
C ASP A 134 -12.02 2.37 -0.77
N MET A 135 -10.72 2.65 -0.61
CA MET A 135 -9.64 1.78 -1.07
C MET A 135 -9.65 0.42 -0.35
N THR A 136 -9.93 0.40 0.95
CA THR A 136 -10.00 -0.85 1.72
C THR A 136 -11.17 -1.72 1.27
N ILE A 137 -12.34 -1.11 0.99
CA ILE A 137 -13.49 -1.82 0.41
C ILE A 137 -13.13 -2.42 -0.95
N ASN A 138 -12.52 -1.63 -1.84
CA ASN A 138 -12.10 -2.12 -3.15
C ASN A 138 -11.12 -3.29 -3.05
N THR A 139 -10.18 -3.20 -2.11
CA THR A 139 -9.18 -4.24 -1.86
C THR A 139 -9.84 -5.52 -1.38
N LEU A 140 -10.66 -5.46 -0.33
CA LEU A 140 -11.35 -6.62 0.24
C LEU A 140 -12.33 -7.27 -0.75
N ILE A 141 -13.11 -6.49 -1.48
CA ILE A 141 -13.97 -7.02 -2.56
C ILE A 141 -13.11 -7.68 -3.65
N GLY A 142 -11.98 -7.07 -4.02
CA GLY A 142 -11.05 -7.63 -4.98
C GLY A 142 -10.44 -8.96 -4.54
N MET A 143 -10.23 -9.14 -3.23
CA MET A 143 -9.75 -10.37 -2.58
C MET A 143 -10.84 -11.44 -2.45
N GLY A 144 -12.11 -11.08 -2.67
CA GLY A 144 -13.24 -11.99 -2.54
C GLY A 144 -13.91 -12.00 -1.16
N ALA A 145 -13.75 -10.93 -0.37
CA ALA A 145 -14.43 -10.81 0.92
C ALA A 145 -15.94 -10.66 0.74
N GLU A 146 -16.72 -11.30 1.62
CA GLU A 146 -18.16 -11.15 1.62
C GLU A 146 -18.57 -9.84 2.32
N PRO A 147 -19.49 -9.04 1.73
CA PRO A 147 -19.85 -7.74 2.28
C PRO A 147 -20.41 -7.78 3.71
N ASP A 148 -21.16 -8.82 4.04
CA ASP A 148 -21.76 -8.96 5.37
C ASP A 148 -20.73 -9.33 6.45
N GLU A 149 -19.67 -10.05 6.08
CA GLU A 149 -18.52 -10.32 6.95
C GLU A 149 -17.63 -9.09 7.10
N MET A 150 -17.48 -8.30 6.02
CA MET A 150 -16.64 -7.11 5.99
C MET A 150 -17.22 -5.94 6.79
N TRP A 151 -18.53 -5.75 6.75
CA TRP A 151 -19.19 -4.56 7.31
C TRP A 151 -18.87 -4.29 8.80
N PRO A 152 -18.93 -5.27 9.71
CA PRO A 152 -18.60 -5.06 11.13
C PRO A 152 -17.22 -4.43 11.36
N HIS A 153 -16.22 -4.81 10.57
CA HIS A 153 -14.83 -4.32 10.72
C HIS A 153 -14.64 -2.89 10.20
N LEU A 154 -15.49 -2.45 9.28
CA LEU A 154 -15.41 -1.14 8.61
C LEU A 154 -16.29 -0.05 9.25
N GLN A 155 -17.02 -0.38 10.31
CA GLN A 155 -17.81 0.60 11.04
C GLN A 155 -16.90 1.65 11.68
N THR A 156 -17.32 2.92 11.60
CA THR A 156 -16.63 4.05 12.22
C THR A 156 -17.65 4.99 12.87
N SER A 157 -17.17 5.94 13.67
CA SER A 157 -18.01 7.02 14.19
C SER A 157 -18.30 8.13 13.14
N ASP A 158 -17.78 8.01 11.91
CA ASP A 158 -18.06 8.97 10.85
C ASP A 158 -19.49 8.77 10.33
N LYS A 159 -20.32 9.81 10.49
CA LYS A 159 -21.71 9.82 10.02
C LYS A 159 -21.85 9.58 8.51
N ASN A 160 -20.79 9.77 7.74
CA ASN A 160 -20.79 9.55 6.30
C ASN A 160 -20.49 8.08 5.93
N HIS A 161 -19.99 7.25 6.87
CA HIS A 161 -19.69 5.83 6.64
C HIS A 161 -20.90 4.98 7.06
N THR A 162 -22.02 5.19 6.37
CA THR A 162 -23.26 4.43 6.61
C THR A 162 -23.28 3.11 5.84
N ARG A 163 -24.19 2.21 6.22
CA ARG A 163 -24.38 0.94 5.51
C ARG A 163 -24.76 1.15 4.05
N GLU A 164 -25.59 2.15 3.75
CA GLU A 164 -26.03 2.45 2.38
C GLU A 164 -24.86 2.91 1.50
N ARG A 165 -23.95 3.72 2.07
CA ARG A 165 -22.72 4.13 1.36
C ARG A 165 -21.80 2.93 1.14
N PHE A 166 -21.63 2.09 2.16
CA PHE A 166 -20.85 0.87 2.04
C PHE A 166 -21.37 -0.03 0.91
N ASP A 167 -22.68 -0.29 0.88
CA ASP A 167 -23.29 -1.10 -0.17
C ASP A 167 -23.12 -0.47 -1.57
N LEU A 168 -23.11 0.87 -1.66
CA LEU A 168 -22.80 1.57 -2.91
C LEU A 168 -21.35 1.34 -3.36
N GLU A 169 -20.38 1.45 -2.45
CA GLU A 169 -18.97 1.21 -2.77
C GLU A 169 -18.70 -0.25 -3.11
N VAL A 170 -19.33 -1.20 -2.40
CA VAL A 170 -19.28 -2.63 -2.76
C VAL A 170 -19.79 -2.86 -4.18
N ARG A 171 -20.92 -2.24 -4.56
CA ARG A 171 -21.44 -2.34 -5.94
C ARG A 171 -20.49 -1.74 -6.97
N ARG A 172 -19.78 -0.66 -6.64
CA ARG A 172 -18.78 -0.04 -7.53
C ARG A 172 -17.56 -0.95 -7.70
N ALA A 173 -17.00 -1.42 -6.59
CA ALA A 173 -15.84 -2.31 -6.56
C ALA A 173 -16.10 -3.62 -7.34
N ARG A 174 -17.29 -4.20 -7.22
CA ARG A 174 -17.69 -5.40 -7.99
C ARG A 174 -17.79 -5.15 -9.50
N LYS A 175 -18.19 -3.94 -9.92
CA LYS A 175 -18.27 -3.58 -11.35
C LYS A 175 -16.89 -3.30 -11.94
N LYS A 176 -16.06 -2.58 -11.19
CA LYS A 176 -14.72 -2.21 -11.59
C LYS A 176 -13.88 -2.09 -10.33
N ARG A 177 -12.95 -3.02 -10.16
CA ARG A 177 -11.96 -2.95 -9.09
C ARG A 177 -11.05 -1.74 -9.34
N ASP A 178 -11.02 -0.83 -8.39
CA ASP A 178 -10.13 0.31 -8.40
C ASP A 178 -9.06 0.14 -7.32
N CYS A 179 -7.82 -0.10 -7.73
CA CYS A 179 -6.67 -0.22 -6.83
C CYS A 179 -5.89 1.09 -6.71
N SER A 180 -6.43 2.20 -7.22
CA SER A 180 -5.85 3.54 -7.04
C SER A 180 -6.25 4.15 -5.69
N TYR A 181 -5.45 5.11 -5.23
CA TYR A 181 -5.65 5.89 -4.01
C TYR A 181 -5.81 7.37 -4.36
#